data_AF-A0ABD2IL99-F1
#
_entry.id   AF-A0ABD2IL99-F1
#
_cell.length_a   1.000
_cell.length_b   1.000
_cell.length_c   1.000
_cell.angle_alpha   90.00
_cell.angle_beta   90.00
_cell.angle_gamma   90.00
#
_symmetry.space_group_name_H-M   'P 1'
#
loop_
_entity.id
_entity.type
_entity.pdbx_description
1 polymer ?
#
loop_
_entity_poly.entity_id
_entity_poly.type
_entity_poly.pdbx_seq_one_letter_code
_entity_poly.pdbx_strand_id
1 'polypeptide(L)'
;MSIKGLPWKILAEIRTEEKSIEKCLALFLWSEKEKPNWSCKCSATLRIVSQKNRAKDLAGKFNDRLLNNKNPGLGFANFIAFAELMDPCKGFYDKNENKVIFAIDVIVEEENKEQFDSIPNKSSGKFEMEIDKLSEFAREVLFSERVSETVFVKGIPWKMSAQIIEEESNEKNLCFFLECSPQKDPNWSCECSATTRIVSKKQQNSSRWFYEKKRCF
;
A
#
# COMPACT_ATOMS: atom_id res chain seq x y z
N MET A 1 4.04 9.30 -5.18
CA MET A 1 4.10 10.08 -6.45
C MET A 1 3.10 9.47 -7.43
N SER A 2 2.62 10.20 -8.45
CA SER A 2 1.78 9.63 -9.51
C SER A 2 2.42 9.89 -10.87
N ILE A 3 2.55 8.86 -11.70
CA ILE A 3 3.07 8.96 -13.08
C ILE A 3 2.07 8.23 -13.95
N LYS A 4 1.58 8.91 -15.00
CA LYS A 4 0.52 8.38 -15.89
C LYS A 4 -0.73 7.89 -15.11
N GLY A 5 -1.08 8.57 -14.02
CA GLY A 5 -2.26 8.21 -13.21
C GLY A 5 -2.13 6.90 -12.44
N LEU A 6 -0.92 6.32 -12.35
CA LEU A 6 -0.59 5.22 -11.46
C LEU A 6 0.12 5.75 -10.22
N PRO A 7 -0.27 5.35 -9.00
CA PRO A 7 0.43 5.72 -7.79
C PRO A 7 1.69 4.86 -7.63
N TRP A 8 2.81 5.50 -7.34
CA TRP A 8 4.10 4.83 -7.11
C TRP A 8 4.57 5.09 -5.69
N LYS A 9 5.03 4.01 -5.03
CA LYS A 9 5.58 3.98 -3.68
C LYS A 9 6.96 3.30 -3.70
N ILE A 10 7.85 3.80 -2.85
CA ILE A 10 9.10 3.12 -2.51
C ILE A 10 8.80 2.26 -1.29
N LEU A 11 9.18 0.98 -1.36
CA LEU A 11 9.12 0.07 -0.23
C LEU A 11 10.55 -0.39 0.08
N ALA A 12 10.98 -0.16 1.31
CA ALA A 12 12.29 -0.53 1.80
C ALA A 12 12.09 -1.37 3.07
N GLU A 13 12.63 -2.58 3.09
CA GLU A 13 12.41 -3.54 4.18
C GLU A 13 13.73 -4.19 4.60
N ILE A 14 13.96 -4.31 5.90
CA ILE A 14 15.04 -5.15 6.42
C ILE A 14 14.54 -6.58 6.48
N ARG A 15 15.24 -7.49 5.79
CA ARG A 15 14.91 -8.90 5.73
C ARG A 15 16.04 -9.73 6.33
N THR A 16 15.69 -10.88 6.89
CA THR A 16 16.63 -11.92 7.30
C THR A 16 16.44 -13.06 6.31
N GLU A 17 17.51 -13.55 5.69
CA GLU A 17 17.38 -14.70 4.78
C GLU A 17 17.06 -15.97 5.58
N GLU A 18 16.15 -16.82 5.11
CA GLU A 18 15.69 -18.00 5.87
C GLU A 18 16.81 -18.98 6.27
N LYS A 19 17.93 -18.95 5.54
CA LYS A 19 19.09 -19.83 5.76
C LYS A 19 20.30 -19.12 6.37
N SER A 20 20.21 -17.81 6.63
CA SER A 20 21.31 -17.01 7.15
C SER A 20 20.83 -16.09 8.27
N ILE A 21 21.70 -15.82 9.24
CA ILE A 21 21.43 -14.81 10.27
C ILE A 21 21.67 -13.39 9.70
N GLU A 22 22.26 -13.31 8.51
CA GLU A 22 22.59 -12.05 7.86
C GLU A 22 21.33 -11.31 7.40
N LYS A 23 21.24 -10.04 7.80
CA LYS A 23 20.19 -9.13 7.38
C LYS A 23 20.59 -8.44 6.09
N CYS A 24 19.62 -8.20 5.22
CA CYS A 24 19.77 -7.38 4.03
C CYS A 24 18.67 -6.32 3.98
N LEU A 25 18.94 -5.25 3.23
CA LEU A 25 17.90 -4.31 2.82
C LEU A 25 17.33 -4.78 1.48
N ALA A 26 16.02 -4.97 1.45
CA ALA A 26 15.25 -5.15 0.24
C ALA A 26 14.67 -3.80 -0.20
N LEU A 27 14.66 -3.55 -1.51
CA LEU A 27 14.21 -2.29 -2.08
C LEU A 27 13.32 -2.55 -3.29
N PHE A 28 12.11 -2.00 -3.25
CA PHE A 28 11.08 -2.19 -4.27
C PHE A 28 10.44 -0.87 -4.69
N LEU A 29 10.07 -0.85 -5.96
CA LEU A 29 9.09 0.06 -6.53
C LEU A 29 7.75 -0.66 -6.55
N TRP A 30 6.73 -0.05 -5.95
CA TRP A 30 5.39 -0.61 -5.89
C TRP A 30 4.37 0.32 -6.52
N SER A 31 3.51 -0.22 -7.36
CA SER A 31 2.35 0.47 -7.90
C SER A 31 1.12 -0.36 -7.63
N GLU A 32 0.22 0.16 -6.81
CA GLU A 32 -1.06 -0.49 -6.55
C GLU A 32 -2.16 0.43 -7.02
N LYS A 33 -2.80 0.07 -8.14
CA LYS A 33 -4.00 0.74 -8.59
C LYS A 33 -5.19 -0.05 -8.06
N GLU A 34 -6.09 0.63 -7.38
CA GLU A 34 -7.32 0.06 -6.83
C GLU A 34 -8.32 -0.42 -7.88
N LYS A 35 -7.96 -0.39 -9.17
CA LYS A 35 -8.82 -0.76 -10.30
C LYS A 35 -8.55 -2.20 -10.73
N PRO A 36 -9.59 -3.03 -10.93
CA PRO A 36 -9.39 -4.32 -11.57
C PRO A 36 -8.75 -4.13 -12.95
N ASN A 37 -7.89 -5.08 -13.32
CA ASN A 37 -7.26 -5.22 -14.64
C ASN A 37 -6.31 -4.10 -15.12
N TRP A 38 -5.69 -3.31 -14.23
CA TRP A 38 -4.61 -2.42 -14.67
C TRP A 38 -3.37 -3.22 -15.11
N SER A 39 -2.68 -2.68 -16.11
CA SER A 39 -1.31 -3.08 -16.43
C SER A 39 -0.49 -1.87 -16.87
N CYS A 40 0.81 -1.94 -16.62
CA CYS A 40 1.76 -0.89 -16.90
C CYS A 40 3.08 -1.50 -17.35
N LYS A 41 3.56 -1.08 -18.52
CA LYS A 41 4.90 -1.39 -18.99
C LYS A 41 5.84 -0.28 -18.55
N CYS A 42 6.83 -0.61 -17.73
CA CYS A 42 7.77 0.38 -17.23
C CYS A 42 9.20 -0.13 -17.11
N SER A 43 10.13 0.81 -17.16
CA SER A 43 11.54 0.62 -16.81
C SER A 43 11.84 1.43 -15.55
N ALA A 44 12.70 0.92 -14.67
CA ALA A 44 13.00 1.57 -13.39
C ALA A 44 14.47 1.40 -12.99
N THR A 45 15.05 2.46 -12.42
CA THR A 45 16.35 2.43 -11.75
C THR A 45 16.15 2.74 -10.27
N LEU A 46 16.42 1.76 -9.40
CA LEU A 46 16.33 1.88 -7.94
C LEU A 46 17.72 2.19 -7.40
N ARG A 47 17.84 3.17 -6.51
CA ARG A 47 19.13 3.69 -6.03
C ARG A 47 19.15 3.91 -4.51
N ILE A 48 20.29 3.60 -3.90
CA ILE A 48 20.70 4.16 -2.61
C ILE A 48 21.67 5.29 -2.91
N VAL A 49 21.27 6.50 -2.56
CA VAL A 49 22.01 7.72 -2.90
C VAL A 49 23.24 7.82 -2.01
N SER A 50 24.41 7.94 -2.62
CA SER A 50 25.62 8.16 -1.83
C SER A 50 25.59 9.54 -1.18
N GLN A 51 25.87 9.58 0.12
CA GLN A 51 25.99 10.81 0.91
C GLN A 51 27.41 11.38 0.87
N LYS A 52 28.35 10.70 0.20
CA LYS A 52 29.72 11.18 0.01
C LYS A 52 29.81 12.04 -1.26
N ASN A 53 30.50 13.17 -1.15
CA ASN A 53 30.68 14.07 -2.29
C ASN A 53 31.36 13.35 -3.47
N ARG A 54 30.72 13.38 -4.64
CA ARG A 54 31.14 12.72 -5.90
C ARG A 54 31.21 11.19 -5.87
N ALA A 55 30.74 10.53 -4.82
CA ALA A 55 30.60 9.08 -4.82
C ALA A 55 29.38 8.65 -5.63
N LYS A 56 29.44 7.44 -6.20
CA LYS A 56 28.35 6.89 -7.01
C LYS A 56 27.29 6.25 -6.12
N ASP A 57 26.03 6.42 -6.53
CA ASP A 57 24.90 5.67 -5.97
C ASP A 57 25.10 4.17 -6.18
N LEU A 58 24.60 3.37 -5.24
CA LEU A 58 24.38 1.95 -5.48
C LEU A 58 23.05 1.80 -6.23
N ALA A 59 23.06 1.22 -7.42
CA ALA A 59 21.90 1.20 -8.31
C ALA A 59 21.62 -0.17 -8.89
N GLY A 60 20.34 -0.53 -8.96
CA GLY A 60 19.84 -1.70 -9.70
C GLY A 60 18.80 -1.28 -10.72
N LYS A 61 18.79 -1.94 -11.90
CA LYS A 61 17.94 -1.55 -13.03
C LYS A 61 17.01 -2.67 -13.46
N PHE A 62 15.81 -2.28 -13.85
CA PHE A 62 14.84 -3.12 -14.53
C PHE A 62 14.45 -2.45 -15.84
N ASN A 63 14.52 -3.19 -16.93
CA ASN A 63 14.06 -2.75 -18.24
C ASN A 63 12.81 -3.55 -18.60
N ASP A 64 11.84 -2.89 -19.24
CA ASP A 64 10.68 -3.52 -19.85
C ASP A 64 9.97 -4.52 -18.91
N ARG A 65 9.40 -4.00 -17.82
CA ARG A 65 8.64 -4.79 -16.85
C ARG A 65 7.16 -4.50 -16.96
N LEU A 66 6.38 -5.56 -17.02
CA LEU A 66 4.92 -5.50 -16.94
C LEU A 66 4.47 -5.64 -15.49
N LEU A 67 3.97 -4.55 -14.93
CA LEU A 67 3.28 -4.54 -13.64
C LEU A 67 1.77 -4.64 -13.84
N ASN A 68 1.10 -5.33 -12.93
CA ASN A 68 -0.36 -5.51 -12.93
C ASN A 68 -0.84 -5.90 -11.53
N ASN A 69 -2.13 -6.20 -11.36
CA ASN A 69 -2.67 -6.60 -10.06
C ASN A 69 -2.01 -7.83 -9.41
N LYS A 70 -1.53 -8.80 -10.21
CA LYS A 70 -0.86 -10.01 -9.69
C LYS A 70 0.58 -9.73 -9.30
N ASN A 71 1.23 -8.83 -10.04
CA ASN A 71 2.61 -8.42 -9.81
C ASN A 71 2.65 -6.88 -9.76
N PRO A 72 2.22 -6.27 -8.65
CA PRO A 72 2.07 -4.81 -8.54
C PRO A 72 3.40 -4.07 -8.34
N GLY A 73 4.50 -4.78 -8.08
CA GLY A 73 5.79 -4.18 -7.83
C GLY A 73 6.95 -4.93 -8.47
N LEU A 74 8.10 -4.26 -8.47
CA LEU A 74 9.39 -4.77 -8.93
C LEU A 74 10.48 -4.29 -7.97
N GLY A 75 11.51 -5.11 -7.77
CA GLY A 75 12.60 -4.74 -6.89
C GLY A 75 13.51 -5.91 -6.56
N PHE A 76 14.40 -5.67 -5.60
CA PHE A 76 15.41 -6.62 -5.19
C PHE A 76 15.14 -7.04 -3.74
N ALA A 77 14.93 -8.34 -3.54
CA ALA A 77 14.72 -8.90 -2.21
C ALA A 77 16.00 -8.88 -1.34
N ASN A 78 17.18 -8.79 -1.97
CA ASN A 78 18.46 -8.57 -1.33
C ASN A 78 19.25 -7.54 -2.16
N PHE A 79 19.05 -6.25 -1.85
CA PHE A 79 19.67 -5.15 -2.60
C PHE A 79 21.08 -4.84 -2.10
N ILE A 80 21.27 -4.87 -0.77
CA ILE A 80 22.55 -4.66 -0.10
C ILE A 80 22.53 -5.38 1.26
N ALA A 81 23.65 -5.96 1.67
CA ALA A 81 23.79 -6.47 3.03
C ALA A 81 23.62 -5.33 4.04
N PHE A 82 22.87 -5.57 5.13
CA PHE A 82 22.57 -4.51 6.09
C PHE A 82 23.84 -4.01 6.79
N ALA A 83 24.79 -4.90 7.07
CA ALA A 83 26.10 -4.52 7.61
C ALA A 83 26.87 -3.58 6.67
N GLU A 84 26.79 -3.82 5.36
CA GLU A 84 27.43 -2.95 4.35
C GLU A 84 26.74 -1.60 4.23
N LEU A 85 25.40 -1.56 4.28
CA LEU A 85 24.63 -0.32 4.27
C LEU A 85 25.04 0.60 5.44
N MET A 86 25.21 0.01 6.62
CA MET A 86 25.53 0.74 7.85
C MET A 86 27.02 1.11 7.98
N ASP A 87 27.89 0.64 7.08
CA ASP A 87 29.31 0.98 7.08
C ASP A 87 29.53 2.44 6.62
N PRO A 88 29.99 3.35 7.50
CA PRO A 88 30.26 4.74 7.14
C PRO A 88 31.33 4.89 6.04
N CYS A 89 32.18 3.88 5.85
CA CYS A 89 33.18 3.85 4.78
C CYS A 89 32.53 3.70 3.40
N LYS A 90 31.34 3.09 3.30
CA LYS A 90 30.61 2.93 2.04
C LYS A 90 29.89 4.22 1.62
N GLY A 91 29.50 5.04 2.59
CA GLY A 91 28.93 6.37 2.34
C GLY A 91 27.47 6.38 1.90
N PHE A 92 26.74 5.28 2.11
CA PHE A 92 25.30 5.19 1.85
C PHE A 92 24.46 5.60 3.07
N TYR A 93 25.02 5.46 4.27
CA TYR A 93 24.45 5.86 5.54
C TYR A 93 25.19 7.06 6.10
N ASP A 94 24.44 8.13 6.42
CA ASP A 94 24.94 9.25 7.19
C ASP A 94 24.80 8.92 8.67
N LYS A 95 25.93 8.67 9.33
CA LYS A 95 25.98 8.35 10.75
C LYS A 95 25.59 9.52 11.66
N ASN A 96 25.84 10.76 11.23
CA ASN A 96 25.59 11.93 12.05
C ASN A 96 24.09 12.25 12.08
N GLU A 97 23.42 12.10 10.93
CA GLU A 97 21.98 12.33 10.82
C GLU A 97 21.14 11.06 11.00
N ASN A 98 21.78 9.90 11.14
CA ASN A 98 21.14 8.57 11.14
C ASN A 98 20.19 8.40 9.94
N LYS A 99 20.69 8.67 8.73
CA LYS A 99 19.88 8.82 7.52
C LYS A 99 20.41 8.01 6.35
N VAL A 100 19.48 7.43 5.58
CA VAL A 100 19.73 6.85 4.25
C VAL A 100 18.74 7.49 3.27
N ILE A 101 19.16 7.74 2.03
CA ILE A 101 18.30 8.30 0.99
C ILE A 101 18.13 7.27 -0.13
N PHE A 102 16.87 7.00 -0.47
CA PHE A 102 16.49 6.17 -1.61
C PHE A 102 15.99 7.06 -2.74
N ALA A 103 16.38 6.74 -3.97
CA ALA A 103 15.89 7.41 -5.17
C ALA A 103 15.42 6.36 -6.19
N ILE A 104 14.35 6.65 -6.91
CA ILE A 104 13.88 5.81 -8.01
C ILE A 104 13.59 6.69 -9.22
N ASP A 105 14.17 6.31 -10.36
CA ASP A 105 13.77 6.82 -11.67
C ASP A 105 12.84 5.80 -12.32
N VAL A 106 11.64 6.23 -12.71
CA VAL A 106 10.65 5.37 -13.37
C VAL A 106 10.28 5.97 -14.71
N ILE A 107 10.33 5.14 -15.76
CA ILE A 107 9.88 5.47 -17.11
C ILE A 107 8.70 4.56 -17.41
N VAL A 108 7.51 5.16 -17.57
CA VAL A 108 6.30 4.44 -17.99
C VAL A 108 6.20 4.52 -19.51
N GLU A 109 6.32 3.37 -20.16
CA GLU A 109 6.34 3.25 -21.63
C GLU A 109 4.91 3.13 -22.17
N GLU A 110 4.12 2.21 -21.60
CA GLU A 110 2.74 1.96 -22.01
C GLU A 110 1.84 1.75 -20.80
N GLU A 111 0.65 2.33 -20.85
CA GLU A 111 -0.43 2.07 -19.90
C GLU A 111 -1.64 1.53 -20.67
N ASN A 112 -2.10 0.32 -20.34
CA ASN A 112 -3.41 -0.11 -20.82
C ASN A 112 -4.48 0.59 -19.98
N LYS A 113 -5.01 1.67 -20.53
CA LYS A 113 -6.26 2.30 -20.10
C LYS A 113 -7.40 1.58 -20.80
N GLU A 114 -7.83 0.42 -20.30
CA GLU A 114 -9.10 -0.10 -20.79
C GLU A 114 -10.26 0.81 -20.37
N GLN A 115 -11.16 0.99 -21.34
CA GLN A 115 -12.31 1.90 -21.42
C GLN A 115 -13.15 1.98 -20.15
N PHE A 116 -13.46 3.20 -19.74
CA PHE A 116 -14.33 3.52 -18.62
C PHE A 116 -15.82 3.32 -18.89
N ASP A 117 -16.21 2.87 -20.09
CA ASP A 117 -17.62 2.73 -20.47
C ASP A 117 -18.35 1.62 -19.70
N SER A 118 -17.64 0.82 -18.91
CA SER A 118 -18.23 -0.25 -18.10
C SER A 118 -18.09 -0.07 -16.60
N ILE A 119 -17.67 1.09 -16.06
CA ILE A 119 -17.83 1.31 -14.61
C ILE A 119 -19.33 1.45 -14.37
N PRO A 120 -19.96 0.54 -13.59
CA PRO A 120 -21.37 0.66 -13.30
C PRO A 120 -21.61 2.01 -12.63
N ASN A 121 -22.42 2.87 -13.24
CA ASN A 121 -22.90 4.11 -12.62
C ASN A 121 -23.96 3.81 -11.54
N LYS A 122 -23.65 2.84 -10.68
CA LYS A 122 -24.50 2.46 -9.56
C LYS A 122 -24.33 3.53 -8.48
N SER A 123 -25.45 4.02 -7.98
CA SER A 123 -25.52 4.99 -6.89
C SER A 123 -25.30 4.36 -5.51
N SER A 124 -25.11 3.05 -5.43
CA SER A 124 -24.84 2.29 -4.20
C SER A 124 -23.90 1.11 -4.49
N GLY A 125 -23.18 0.69 -3.44
CA GLY A 125 -22.27 -0.47 -3.46
C GLY A 125 -22.48 -1.32 -2.22
N LYS A 126 -22.18 -2.62 -2.33
CA LYS A 126 -22.18 -3.56 -1.20
C LYS A 126 -20.76 -4.06 -1.01
N PHE A 127 -20.28 -4.02 0.24
CA PHE A 127 -18.94 -4.39 0.64
C PHE A 127 -19.04 -5.56 1.60
N GLU A 128 -18.21 -6.57 1.40
CA GLU A 128 -18.02 -7.67 2.35
C GLU A 128 -16.51 -7.86 2.51
N MET A 129 -16.06 -8.01 3.75
CA MET A 129 -14.68 -8.28 4.09
C MET A 129 -14.67 -9.48 5.03
N GLU A 130 -13.84 -10.46 4.71
CA GLU A 130 -13.49 -11.53 5.62
C GLU A 130 -12.11 -11.23 6.22
N ILE A 131 -12.01 -11.33 7.55
CA ILE A 131 -10.73 -11.25 8.25
C ILE A 131 -10.38 -12.65 8.71
N ASP A 132 -9.49 -13.27 7.97
CA ASP A 132 -8.91 -14.55 8.36
C ASP A 132 -8.02 -14.40 9.58
N LYS A 133 -7.99 -15.45 10.42
CA LYS A 133 -7.10 -15.53 11.58
C LYS A 133 -7.19 -14.28 12.48
N LEU A 134 -8.42 -13.81 12.75
CA LEU A 134 -8.69 -12.61 13.55
C LEU A 134 -7.94 -12.57 14.90
N SER A 135 -7.72 -13.71 15.55
CA SER A 135 -6.96 -13.81 16.81
C SER A 135 -5.46 -13.56 16.65
N GLU A 136 -4.88 -13.88 15.49
CA GLU A 136 -3.51 -13.49 15.13
C GLU A 136 -3.48 -11.98 14.84
N PHE A 137 -4.43 -11.49 14.04
CA PHE A 137 -4.56 -10.06 13.72
C PHE A 137 -4.65 -9.17 14.97
N ALA A 138 -5.41 -9.58 15.99
CA ALA A 138 -5.53 -8.86 17.27
C ALA A 138 -4.22 -8.74 18.08
N ARG A 139 -3.21 -9.57 17.77
CA ARG A 139 -1.89 -9.57 18.43
C ARG A 139 -0.81 -8.89 17.60
N GLU A 140 -1.11 -8.54 16.35
CA GLU A 140 -0.18 -7.81 15.50
C GLU A 140 0.12 -6.43 16.08
N VAL A 141 1.31 -5.91 15.74
CA VAL A 141 1.83 -4.63 16.26
C VAL A 141 0.96 -3.47 15.75
N LEU A 142 1.05 -2.31 16.43
CA LEU A 142 0.39 -1.06 16.07
C LEU A 142 0.55 -0.76 14.55
N PHE A 143 -0.53 -0.26 13.93
CA PHE A 143 -0.67 0.04 12.49
C PHE A 143 -0.92 -1.14 11.54
N SER A 144 -1.25 -2.34 12.03
CA SER A 144 -1.76 -3.40 11.15
C SER A 144 -3.16 -3.07 10.63
N GLU A 145 -3.31 -3.08 9.32
CA GLU A 145 -4.56 -2.80 8.61
C GLU A 145 -4.92 -3.98 7.69
N ARG A 146 -6.21 -4.26 7.56
CA ARG A 146 -6.77 -5.11 6.50
C ARG A 146 -7.68 -4.25 5.65
N VAL A 147 -7.58 -4.36 4.33
CA VAL A 147 -8.31 -3.53 3.37
C VAL A 147 -9.12 -4.41 2.44
N SER A 148 -10.38 -4.05 2.18
CA SER A 148 -11.27 -4.81 1.30
C SER A 148 -10.89 -4.63 -0.16
N GLU A 149 -11.49 -5.46 -1.02
CA GLU A 149 -11.56 -5.12 -2.45
C GLU A 149 -12.25 -3.76 -2.66
N THR A 150 -11.90 -3.10 -3.75
CA THR A 150 -12.48 -1.82 -4.15
C THR A 150 -13.85 -2.01 -4.76
N VAL A 151 -14.83 -1.25 -4.31
CA VAL A 151 -16.14 -1.14 -4.97
C VAL A 151 -16.31 0.25 -5.55
N PHE A 152 -16.77 0.32 -6.80
CA PHE A 152 -17.03 1.58 -7.47
C PHE A 152 -18.48 2.02 -7.26
N VAL A 153 -18.66 3.21 -6.70
CA VAL A 153 -19.97 3.87 -6.56
C VAL A 153 -19.88 5.23 -7.22
N LYS A 154 -20.69 5.46 -8.26
CA LYS A 154 -20.61 6.65 -9.13
C LYS A 154 -19.18 6.93 -9.66
N GLY A 155 -18.43 5.89 -10.00
CA GLY A 155 -17.06 6.03 -10.51
C GLY A 155 -16.00 6.37 -9.45
N ILE A 156 -16.39 6.59 -8.19
CA ILE A 156 -15.48 6.79 -7.07
C ILE A 156 -15.10 5.41 -6.51
N PRO A 157 -13.80 5.12 -6.28
CA PRO A 157 -13.38 3.90 -5.60
C PRO A 157 -13.63 4.03 -4.09
N TRP A 158 -14.28 3.02 -3.52
CA TRP A 158 -14.55 2.90 -2.09
C TRP A 158 -13.90 1.64 -1.54
N LYS A 159 -13.39 1.72 -0.31
CA LYS A 159 -12.80 0.60 0.41
C LYS A 159 -13.22 0.60 1.86
N MET A 160 -13.31 -0.59 2.44
CA MET A 160 -13.41 -0.78 3.88
C MET A 160 -12.03 -1.15 4.41
N SER A 161 -11.59 -0.51 5.48
CA SER A 161 -10.39 -0.92 6.23
C SER A 161 -10.78 -1.42 7.61
N ALA A 162 -9.97 -2.32 8.17
CA ALA A 162 -10.11 -2.84 9.53
C ALA A 162 -8.79 -2.69 10.27
N GLN A 163 -8.84 -2.16 11.49
CA GLN A 163 -7.67 -1.89 12.32
C GLN A 163 -7.96 -2.28 13.77
N ILE A 164 -6.92 -2.70 14.49
CA ILE A 164 -6.97 -2.88 15.94
C ILE A 164 -6.46 -1.59 16.57
N ILE A 165 -7.35 -0.90 17.27
CA ILE A 165 -7.03 0.33 17.99
C ILE A 165 -6.95 0.00 19.47
N GLU A 166 -5.79 0.29 20.07
CA GLU A 166 -5.59 0.17 21.50
C GLU A 166 -5.80 1.55 22.14
N GLU A 167 -6.77 1.63 23.04
CA GLU A 167 -7.06 2.86 23.78
C GLU A 167 -6.10 3.00 24.97
N GLU A 168 -6.08 4.19 25.60
CA GLU A 168 -5.26 4.46 26.79
C GLU A 168 -5.56 3.51 27.96
N SER A 169 -6.73 2.86 27.95
CA SER A 169 -7.18 1.84 28.90
C SER A 169 -6.54 0.45 28.67
N ASN A 170 -5.70 0.27 27.64
CA ASN A 170 -5.25 -1.02 27.10
C ASN A 170 -6.39 -1.90 26.58
N GLU A 171 -7.57 -1.34 26.34
CA GLU A 171 -8.64 -2.05 25.64
C GLU A 171 -8.36 -2.03 24.14
N LYS A 172 -8.47 -3.21 23.51
CA LYS A 172 -8.28 -3.39 22.07
C LYS A 172 -9.62 -3.47 21.37
N ASN A 173 -9.89 -2.48 20.52
CA ASN A 173 -11.09 -2.39 19.73
C ASN A 173 -10.80 -2.75 18.27
N LEU A 174 -11.62 -3.61 17.70
CA LEU A 174 -11.64 -3.84 16.25
C LEU A 174 -12.49 -2.75 15.60
N CYS A 175 -11.83 -1.83 14.92
CA CYS A 175 -12.45 -0.71 14.23
C CYS A 175 -12.49 -0.98 12.72
N PHE A 176 -13.54 -0.52 12.06
CA PHE A 176 -13.64 -0.56 10.60
C PHE A 176 -13.96 0.83 10.07
N PHE A 177 -13.32 1.22 8.98
CA PHE A 177 -13.51 2.51 8.34
C PHE A 177 -13.98 2.30 6.91
N LEU A 178 -14.82 3.20 6.43
CA LEU A 178 -15.21 3.27 5.02
C LEU A 178 -14.57 4.53 4.44
N GLU A 179 -13.80 4.34 3.38
CA GLU A 179 -13.01 5.40 2.75
C GLU A 179 -13.39 5.52 1.27
N CYS A 180 -13.78 6.72 0.85
CA CYS A 180 -13.89 7.10 -0.56
C CYS A 180 -12.54 7.69 -0.98
N SER A 181 -11.91 7.18 -2.05
CA SER A 181 -10.59 7.65 -2.49
C SER A 181 -10.72 8.56 -3.72
N PRO A 182 -11.00 9.86 -3.53
CA PRO A 182 -10.63 10.84 -4.54
C PRO A 182 -9.11 10.92 -4.58
N GLN A 183 -8.57 11.50 -5.64
CA GLN A 183 -7.19 11.95 -5.58
C GLN A 183 -7.05 12.93 -4.39
N LYS A 184 -5.84 13.07 -3.83
CA LYS A 184 -5.49 13.96 -2.69
C LYS A 184 -5.71 15.46 -2.99
N ASP A 185 -6.86 15.80 -3.55
CA ASP A 185 -7.33 17.14 -3.83
C ASP A 185 -7.97 17.67 -2.54
N PRO A 186 -7.34 18.66 -1.87
CA PRO A 186 -7.86 19.22 -0.64
C PRO A 186 -9.19 19.97 -0.82
N ASN A 187 -9.66 20.17 -2.05
CA ASN A 187 -10.95 20.79 -2.34
C ASN A 187 -12.05 19.77 -2.67
N TRP A 188 -11.73 18.47 -2.64
CA TRP A 188 -12.70 17.44 -2.96
C TRP A 188 -13.45 16.98 -1.72
N SER A 189 -14.77 16.86 -1.83
CA SER A 189 -15.61 16.24 -0.80
C SER A 189 -16.61 15.27 -1.41
N CYS A 190 -16.96 14.22 -0.65
CA CYS A 190 -18.04 13.28 -0.97
C CYS A 190 -19.09 13.32 0.15
N GLU A 191 -20.38 13.43 -0.19
CA GLU A 191 -21.46 13.11 0.75
C GLU A 191 -21.94 11.69 0.48
N CYS A 192 -21.94 10.87 1.52
CA CYS A 192 -22.42 9.50 1.46
C CYS A 192 -23.18 9.13 2.73
N SER A 193 -23.95 8.06 2.62
CA SER A 193 -24.57 7.38 3.75
C SER A 193 -24.19 5.91 3.68
N ALA A 194 -23.76 5.34 4.81
CA ALA A 194 -23.38 3.95 4.89
C ALA A 194 -24.11 3.25 6.04
N THR A 195 -24.29 1.94 5.90
CA THR A 195 -24.78 1.08 6.98
C THR A 195 -23.79 -0.06 7.11
N THR A 196 -23.24 -0.22 8.31
CA THR A 196 -22.25 -1.25 8.61
C THR A 196 -22.88 -2.33 9.49
N ARG A 197 -22.43 -3.57 9.32
CA ARG A 197 -22.91 -4.71 10.10
C ARG A 197 -21.82 -5.77 10.23
N ILE A 198 -21.78 -6.45 11.37
CA ILE A 198 -21.02 -7.68 11.55
C ILE A 198 -21.95 -8.84 11.19
N VAL A 199 -21.51 -9.68 10.25
CA VAL A 199 -22.30 -10.82 9.76
C VAL A 199 -22.03 -12.05 10.63
N SER A 200 -23.10 -12.62 11.20
CA SER A 200 -23.01 -13.86 11.97
C SER A 200 -22.79 -15.07 11.04
N LYS A 201 -21.84 -15.94 11.38
CA LYS A 201 -21.65 -17.25 10.71
C LYS A 201 -22.64 -18.32 11.20
N LYS A 202 -23.45 -18.05 12.23
CA LYS A 202 -24.50 -18.99 12.69
C LYS A 202 -25.74 -18.84 11.81
N GLN A 203 -26.34 -19.97 11.39
CA GLN A 203 -27.54 -20.03 10.54
C GLN A 203 -28.85 -19.45 11.16
N GLN A 204 -28.78 -18.60 12.18
CA GLN A 204 -29.97 -17.91 12.73
C GLN A 204 -29.74 -16.41 12.88
N ASN A 205 -30.71 -15.67 12.33
CA ASN A 205 -30.82 -14.21 12.19
C ASN A 205 -30.54 -13.40 13.48
N SER A 206 -29.28 -13.02 13.71
CA SER A 206 -28.98 -11.81 14.47
C SER A 206 -27.82 -11.04 13.82
N SER A 207 -28.16 -10.14 12.90
CA SER A 207 -27.23 -9.08 12.47
C SER A 207 -27.46 -7.86 13.35
N ARG A 208 -26.39 -7.33 13.97
CA ARG A 208 -26.44 -6.04 14.69
C ARG A 208 -26.13 -4.93 13.69
N TRP A 209 -27.03 -3.96 13.58
CA TRP A 209 -26.92 -2.84 12.64
C TRP A 209 -26.27 -1.64 13.31
N PHE A 210 -25.37 -0.98 12.60
CA PHE A 210 -24.80 0.30 12.97
C PHE A 210 -25.03 1.28 11.81
N TYR A 211 -25.59 2.45 12.12
CA TYR A 211 -25.83 3.52 11.16
C TYR A 211 -24.84 4.65 11.43
N GLU A 212 -24.14 5.09 10.39
CA GLU A 212 -23.22 6.21 10.50
C GLU A 212 -23.33 7.09 9.25
N LYS A 213 -23.64 8.38 9.44
CA LYS A 213 -23.64 9.38 8.36
C LYS A 213 -22.30 10.11 8.42
N LYS A 214 -21.43 9.90 7.43
CA LYS A 214 -20.13 10.59 7.33
C LYS A 214 -20.15 11.64 6.22
N ARG A 215 -19.64 12.82 6.55
CA ARG A 215 -19.30 13.87 5.57
C ARG A 215 -17.77 13.92 5.50
N CYS A 216 -17.21 13.56 4.37
CA CYS A 216 -15.77 13.67 4.12
C CYS A 216 -15.48 15.10 3.66
N PHE A 217 -14.60 15.80 4.38
CA PHE A 217 -14.12 17.14 4.03
C PHE A 217 -12.82 17.06 3.24
#